data_AF-A0A7V1IGE8-F1
#
_entry.id   AF-A0A7V1IGE8-F1
#
_cell.length_a   1.000
_cell.length_b   1.000
_cell.length_c   1.000
_cell.angle_alpha   90.00
_cell.angle_beta   90.00
_cell.angle_gamma   90.00
#
_symmetry.space_group_name_H-M   'P 1'
#
loop_
_entity.id
_entity.type
_entity.pdbx_description
1 polymer ?
#
loop_
_entity_poly.entity_id
_entity_poly.type
_entity_poly.pdbx_seq_one_letter_code
_entity_poly.pdbx_strand_id
1 'polypeptide(L)'
;MSGFTDIIGSDPRDAGGACIAILGGGGKTSLLERLGREYARCFPRVLLTSITLSGRDRGDAAVFLEETGPGGWAARFPGRNPLFVMRRAVNQRKLEGVSEQELREMLPLADLCIFECDGARNLPLKAHNERDPRVPSFATHVVILVGADAVG
;
A
#
# COMPACT_ATOMS: atom_id res chain seq x y z
N MET A 1 18.70 -15.92 1.57
CA MET A 1 17.42 -16.01 2.30
C MET A 1 16.36 -15.45 1.36
N SER A 2 15.35 -16.25 1.02
CA SER A 2 14.21 -15.80 0.22
C SER A 2 13.49 -14.66 0.94
N GLY A 3 13.19 -13.58 0.21
CA GLY A 3 12.44 -12.43 0.74
C GLY A 3 10.94 -12.62 0.58
N PHE A 4 10.14 -11.69 1.11
CA PHE A 4 8.72 -11.62 0.73
C PHE A 4 8.55 -11.10 -0.70
N THR A 5 9.56 -10.43 -1.26
CA THR A 5 9.60 -10.02 -2.69
C THR A 5 9.40 -11.19 -3.66
N ASP A 6 9.75 -12.41 -3.24
CA ASP A 6 9.66 -13.62 -4.07
C ASP A 6 8.21 -14.00 -4.41
N ILE A 7 7.23 -13.44 -3.67
CA ILE A 7 5.79 -13.55 -3.97
C ILE A 7 5.45 -12.84 -5.30
N ILE A 8 6.22 -11.82 -5.68
CA ILE A 8 6.01 -11.03 -6.90
C ILE A 8 6.87 -11.57 -8.05
N GLY A 9 8.13 -11.93 -7.78
CA GLY A 9 9.04 -12.44 -8.79
C GLY A 9 10.40 -12.83 -8.23
N SER A 10 11.22 -13.51 -9.03
CA SER A 10 12.47 -14.12 -8.56
C SER A 10 13.63 -13.16 -8.31
N ASP A 11 13.74 -12.05 -9.06
CA ASP A 11 14.66 -10.95 -8.73
C ASP A 11 13.85 -9.68 -8.40
N PRO A 12 13.98 -9.12 -7.18
CA PRO A 12 13.26 -7.92 -6.80
C PRO A 12 13.60 -6.70 -7.69
N ARG A 13 14.75 -6.69 -8.38
CA ARG A 13 15.14 -5.59 -9.28
C ARG A 13 14.32 -5.51 -10.56
N ASP A 14 13.63 -6.59 -10.93
CA ASP A 14 12.77 -6.61 -12.11
C ASP A 14 11.39 -5.99 -11.85
N ALA A 15 11.08 -5.62 -10.61
CA ALA A 15 9.79 -5.06 -10.21
C ALA A 15 9.63 -3.55 -10.51
N GLY A 16 10.52 -2.94 -11.29
CA GLY A 16 10.42 -1.53 -11.67
C GLY A 16 9.09 -1.23 -12.35
N GLY A 17 8.39 -0.20 -11.88
CA GLY A 17 7.04 0.18 -12.34
C GLY A 17 5.91 -0.67 -11.77
N ALA A 18 6.19 -1.64 -10.88
CA ALA A 18 5.14 -2.47 -10.29
C ALA A 18 4.19 -1.62 -9.42
N CYS A 19 2.91 -1.90 -9.58
CA CYS A 19 1.81 -1.41 -8.75
C CYS A 19 1.15 -2.62 -8.10
N ILE A 20 1.38 -2.83 -6.80
CA ILE A 20 1.07 -4.06 -6.07
C ILE A 20 -0.09 -3.79 -5.11
N ALA A 21 -1.24 -4.38 -5.38
CA ALA A 21 -2.43 -4.32 -4.55
C ALA A 21 -2.41 -5.42 -3.48
N ILE A 22 -2.71 -5.09 -2.23
CA ILE A 22 -2.85 -6.06 -1.12
C ILE A 22 -4.29 -6.08 -0.61
N LEU A 23 -4.88 -7.27 -0.56
CA LEU A 23 -6.28 -7.52 -0.17
C LEU A 23 -6.41 -8.64 0.85
N GLY A 24 -7.60 -8.77 1.46
CA GLY A 24 -7.94 -9.87 2.35
C GLY A 24 -7.85 -9.55 3.84
N GLY A 25 -7.71 -10.58 4.68
CA GLY A 25 -7.81 -10.50 6.14
C GLY A 25 -6.48 -10.75 6.85
N GLY A 26 -6.17 -9.95 7.88
CA GLY A 26 -4.96 -10.12 8.70
C GLY A 26 -3.64 -9.78 7.98
N GLY A 27 -2.66 -9.24 8.69
CA GLY A 27 -1.28 -9.10 8.19
C GLY A 27 -1.01 -8.18 6.98
N LYS A 28 -2.03 -7.63 6.30
CA LYS A 28 -1.86 -6.77 5.09
C LYS A 28 -0.90 -5.62 5.31
N THR A 29 -1.13 -4.88 6.39
CA THR A 29 -0.31 -3.75 6.81
C THR A 29 1.14 -4.18 7.06
N SER A 30 1.35 -5.31 7.74
CA SER A 30 2.68 -5.86 8.00
C SER A 30 3.38 -6.31 6.72
N LEU A 31 2.65 -6.94 5.79
CA LEU A 31 3.17 -7.35 4.49
C LEU A 31 3.54 -6.14 3.64
N LEU A 32 2.68 -5.13 3.57
CA LEU A 32 2.93 -3.87 2.86
C LEU A 32 4.24 -3.23 3.33
N GLU A 33 4.43 -3.10 4.64
CA GLU A 33 5.67 -2.55 5.20
C GLU A 33 6.89 -3.44 4.93
N ARG A 34 6.72 -4.76 5.03
CA ARG A 34 7.81 -5.72 4.83
C ARG A 34 8.29 -5.68 3.38
N LEU A 35 7.39 -5.75 2.42
CA LEU A 35 7.68 -5.58 1.00
C LEU A 35 8.30 -4.22 0.74
N GLY A 36 7.75 -3.15 1.32
CA GLY A 36 8.30 -1.80 1.20
C GLY A 36 9.76 -1.69 1.63
N ARG A 37 10.11 -2.26 2.79
CA ARG A 37 11.49 -2.28 3.30
C ARG A 37 12.43 -3.12 2.43
N GLU A 38 11.95 -4.22 1.86
CA GLU A 38 12.76 -5.07 1.00
C GLU A 38 13.01 -4.39 -0.36
N TYR A 39 11.97 -3.86 -1.01
CA TYR A 39 12.11 -3.14 -2.27
C TYR A 39 12.87 -1.82 -2.13
N ALA A 40 12.83 -1.15 -0.97
CA ALA A 40 13.62 0.07 -0.73
C ALA A 40 15.14 -0.16 -0.79
N ARG A 41 15.60 -1.41 -0.75
CA ARG A 41 17.01 -1.78 -0.98
C ARG A 41 17.39 -1.77 -2.46
N CYS A 42 16.41 -1.89 -3.34
CA CYS A 42 16.59 -2.00 -4.79
C CYS A 42 16.15 -0.74 -5.53
N PHE A 43 15.17 0.00 -4.98
CA PHE A 43 14.57 1.17 -5.60
C PHE A 43 14.63 2.39 -4.70
N PRO A 44 15.04 3.56 -5.20
CA PRO A 44 15.15 4.78 -4.39
C PRO A 44 13.80 5.42 -4.02
N ARG A 45 12.71 5.10 -4.74
CA ARG A 45 11.38 5.70 -4.53
C ARG A 45 10.29 4.65 -4.42
N VAL A 46 10.22 3.99 -3.27
CA VAL A 46 9.16 3.02 -2.96
C VAL A 46 8.01 3.70 -2.25
N LEU A 47 6.87 3.77 -2.94
CA LEU A 47 5.63 4.35 -2.42
C LEU A 47 4.80 3.28 -1.71
N LEU A 48 4.40 3.59 -0.49
CA LEU A 48 3.47 2.82 0.31
C LEU A 48 2.21 3.65 0.55
N THR A 49 1.02 3.08 0.35
CA THR A 49 -0.24 3.81 0.60
C THR A 49 -1.42 2.86 0.86
N SER A 50 -2.62 3.42 0.97
CA SER A 50 -3.89 2.72 1.03
C SER A 50 -4.91 3.53 0.23
N ILE A 51 -5.85 2.86 -0.42
CA ILE A 51 -7.01 3.50 -1.04
C ILE A 51 -8.27 3.41 -0.17
N THR A 52 -8.10 3.03 1.09
CA THR A 52 -9.17 2.82 2.07
C THR A 52 -8.85 3.48 3.41
N LEU A 53 -9.80 3.46 4.36
CA LEU A 53 -9.56 3.90 5.72
C LEU A 53 -8.65 2.91 6.47
N SER A 54 -7.55 3.42 7.03
CA SER A 54 -6.57 2.65 7.80
C SER A 54 -6.48 3.13 9.26
N GLY A 55 -5.95 2.29 10.14
CA GLY A 55 -5.60 2.68 11.51
C GLY A 55 -4.51 3.75 11.56
N ARG A 56 -4.52 4.57 12.63
CA ARG A 56 -3.53 5.63 12.89
C ARG A 56 -2.36 5.19 13.76
N ASP A 57 -2.25 3.91 14.09
CA ASP A 57 -1.00 3.29 14.56
C ASP A 57 0.22 3.59 13.64
N ARG A 58 -0.04 4.04 12.40
CA ARG A 58 0.94 4.52 11.41
C ARG A 58 1.12 6.05 11.34
N GLY A 59 0.35 6.81 12.13
CA GLY A 59 0.11 8.25 11.96
C GLY A 59 1.34 9.15 12.09
N ASP A 60 2.30 8.77 12.93
CA ASP A 60 3.45 9.64 13.22
C ASP A 60 4.49 9.65 12.09
N ALA A 61 4.44 8.65 11.20
CA ALA A 61 5.28 8.61 10.03
C ALA A 61 4.53 9.03 8.76
N ALA A 62 3.21 8.92 8.63
CA ALA A 62 2.55 9.22 7.35
C ALA A 62 2.84 10.64 6.82
N VAL A 63 3.10 10.77 5.51
CA VAL A 63 3.05 12.06 4.82
C VAL A 63 1.63 12.27 4.32
N PHE A 64 1.04 13.42 4.60
CA PHE A 64 -0.33 13.72 4.19
C PHE A 64 -0.37 14.55 2.90
N LEU A 65 -1.10 14.05 1.91
CA LEU A 65 -1.24 14.69 0.59
C LEU A 65 -1.87 16.09 0.72
N GLU A 66 -2.88 16.27 1.57
CA GLU A 66 -3.52 17.56 1.80
C GLU A 66 -2.58 18.62 2.41
N GLU A 67 -1.55 18.19 3.15
CA GLU A 67 -0.58 19.10 3.77
C GLU A 67 0.56 19.48 2.83
N THR A 68 0.98 18.57 1.95
CA THR A 68 2.11 18.80 1.03
C THR A 68 1.71 19.40 -0.30
N GLY A 69 0.43 19.29 -0.68
CA GLY A 69 -0.04 19.60 -2.03
C GLY A 69 0.47 18.61 -3.10
N PRO A 70 0.09 18.82 -4.37
CA PRO A 70 0.50 17.97 -5.49
C PRO A 70 2.03 17.91 -5.63
N GLY A 71 2.61 16.71 -5.62
CA GLY A 71 4.04 16.48 -5.80
C GLY A 71 4.95 16.83 -4.61
N GLY A 72 4.48 17.61 -3.63
CA GLY A 72 5.27 18.00 -2.44
C GLY A 72 5.69 16.81 -1.57
N TRP A 73 4.92 15.72 -1.61
CA TRP A 73 5.24 14.48 -0.93
C TRP A 73 6.47 13.78 -1.54
N ALA A 74 6.66 13.83 -2.87
CA ALA A 74 7.74 13.12 -3.56
C ALA A 74 9.12 13.70 -3.22
N ALA A 75 9.18 14.98 -2.86
CA ALA A 75 10.39 15.63 -2.36
C ALA A 75 10.88 15.04 -1.00
N ARG A 76 10.10 14.16 -0.36
CA ARG A 76 10.47 13.47 0.88
C ARG A 76 11.22 12.16 0.67
N PHE A 77 11.27 11.61 -0.55
CA PHE A 77 12.03 10.39 -0.82
C PHE A 77 13.52 10.51 -0.42
N PRO A 78 14.22 11.63 -0.71
CA PRO A 78 15.56 11.85 -0.17
C PRO A 78 15.54 11.85 1.36
N GLY A 79 16.20 10.87 1.97
CA GLY A 79 16.25 10.70 3.43
C GLY A 79 15.11 9.85 4.02
N ARG A 80 14.13 9.43 3.22
CA ARG A 80 13.06 8.56 3.68
C ARG A 80 12.52 7.63 2.59
N ASN A 81 12.96 6.38 2.63
CA ASN A 81 12.52 5.32 1.73
C ASN A 81 12.41 3.99 2.50
N PRO A 82 11.25 3.29 2.47
CA PRO A 82 10.03 3.61 1.73
C PRO A 82 9.29 4.84 2.31
N LEU A 83 8.43 5.45 1.48
CA LEU A 83 7.60 6.58 1.87
C LEU A 83 6.13 6.15 2.00
N PHE A 84 5.55 6.37 3.18
CA PHE A 84 4.13 6.10 3.41
C PHE A 84 3.32 7.38 3.25
N VAL A 85 2.44 7.41 2.26
CA VAL A 85 1.59 8.56 1.94
C VAL A 85 0.13 8.19 2.17
N MET A 86 -0.59 9.06 2.87
CA MET A 86 -2.03 9.00 3.09
C MET A 86 -2.66 10.32 2.65
N ARG A 87 -3.97 10.34 2.41
CA ARG A 87 -4.64 11.59 2.00
C ARG A 87 -4.64 12.61 3.13
N ARG A 88 -5.15 12.20 4.31
CA ARG A 88 -5.22 13.02 5.53
C ARG A 88 -5.44 12.18 6.79
N ALA A 89 -5.23 12.79 7.96
CA ALA A 89 -5.72 12.25 9.22
C ALA A 89 -7.22 12.56 9.39
N VAL A 90 -8.04 11.55 9.66
CA VAL A 90 -9.48 11.75 9.93
C VAL A 90 -9.71 12.11 11.40
N ASN A 91 -9.02 11.42 12.30
CA ASN A 91 -9.02 11.66 13.74
C ASN A 91 -7.78 11.00 14.36
N GLN A 92 -7.68 10.96 15.70
CA GLN A 92 -6.55 10.35 16.43
C GLN A 92 -6.36 8.84 16.22
N ARG A 93 -7.32 8.15 15.59
CA ARG A 93 -7.30 6.69 15.38
C ARG A 93 -7.37 6.26 13.92
N LYS A 94 -7.72 7.15 12.99
CA LYS A 94 -7.93 6.80 11.59
C LYS A 94 -7.25 7.75 10.62
N LEU A 95 -6.74 7.16 9.54
CA LEU A 95 -6.16 7.83 8.38
C LEU A 95 -7.03 7.52 7.15
N GLU A 96 -7.23 8.52 6.31
CA GLU A 96 -7.90 8.37 5.02
C GLU A 96 -6.88 8.04 3.95
N GLY A 97 -7.12 6.94 3.22
CA GLY A 97 -6.35 6.58 2.03
C GLY A 97 -6.55 7.56 0.88
N VAL A 98 -5.66 7.51 -0.10
CA VAL A 98 -5.78 8.28 -1.35
C VAL A 98 -6.87 7.70 -2.23
N SER A 99 -7.50 8.53 -3.06
CA SER A 99 -8.39 8.06 -4.12
C SER A 99 -7.62 7.33 -5.23
N GLU A 100 -8.31 6.54 -6.05
CA GLU A 100 -7.69 5.89 -7.20
C GLU A 100 -7.07 6.89 -8.20
N GLN A 101 -7.68 8.07 -8.33
CA GLN A 101 -7.19 9.13 -9.20
C GLN A 101 -5.92 9.76 -8.63
N GLU A 102 -5.91 10.11 -7.34
CA GLU A 102 -4.71 10.61 -6.66
C GLU A 102 -3.57 9.56 -6.74
N LEU A 103 -3.87 8.28 -6.50
CA LEU A 103 -2.88 7.20 -6.64
C LEU A 103 -2.31 7.16 -8.06
N ARG A 104 -3.16 7.19 -9.09
CA ARG A 104 -2.74 7.18 -10.50
C ARG A 104 -1.79 8.35 -10.82
N GLU A 105 -2.03 9.53 -10.26
CA GLU A 105 -1.18 10.71 -10.41
C GLU A 105 0.15 10.59 -9.66
N MET A 106 0.20 9.78 -8.60
CA MET A 106 1.42 9.55 -7.83
C MET A 106 2.36 8.51 -8.47
N LEU A 107 1.83 7.54 -9.23
CA LEU A 107 2.62 6.45 -9.82
C LEU A 107 3.85 6.94 -10.62
N PRO A 108 3.78 7.98 -11.47
CA PRO A 108 4.94 8.43 -12.24
C PRO A 108 6.10 8.99 -11.39
N LEU A 109 5.86 9.29 -10.11
CA LEU A 109 6.85 9.84 -9.19
C LEU A 109 7.51 8.77 -8.30
N ALA A 110 7.08 7.51 -8.41
CA ALA A 110 7.62 6.38 -7.68
C ALA A 110 8.22 5.35 -8.65
N ASP A 111 9.25 4.63 -8.21
CA ASP A 111 9.79 3.50 -8.98
C ASP A 111 8.92 2.25 -8.82
N LEU A 112 8.24 2.12 -7.68
CA LEU A 112 7.35 1.01 -7.34
C LEU A 112 6.33 1.48 -6.30
N CYS A 113 5.11 0.97 -6.39
CA CYS A 113 4.01 1.28 -5.48
C CYS A 113 3.40 0.01 -4.87
N ILE A 114 3.17 0.01 -3.56
CA ILE A 114 2.44 -1.04 -2.83
C ILE A 114 1.31 -0.38 -2.05
N PHE A 115 0.10 -0.94 -2.15
CA PHE A 115 -1.07 -0.32 -1.55
C PHE A 115 -2.12 -1.31 -1.05
N GLU A 116 -2.73 -0.99 0.09
CA GLU A 116 -3.87 -1.73 0.64
C GLU A 116 -5.17 -1.30 -0.09
N CYS A 117 -5.93 -2.28 -0.60
CA CYS A 117 -7.21 -2.04 -1.31
C CYS A 117 -8.45 -2.45 -0.53
N ASP A 118 -8.28 -3.27 0.51
CA ASP A 118 -9.39 -3.75 1.33
C ASP A 118 -9.31 -3.14 2.73
N GLY A 119 -10.26 -2.26 3.04
CA GLY A 119 -10.33 -1.59 4.33
C GLY A 119 -10.59 -2.62 5.43
N ALA A 120 -9.86 -2.53 6.54
CA ALA A 120 -9.98 -3.46 7.66
C ALA A 120 -11.43 -3.52 8.19
N ARG A 121 -12.22 -4.45 7.67
CA ARG A 121 -13.54 -4.84 8.19
C ARG A 121 -13.49 -6.13 8.98
N ASN A 122 -12.29 -6.60 9.42
CA ASN A 122 -12.10 -7.77 10.29
C ASN A 122 -13.05 -8.94 9.97
N LEU A 123 -13.24 -9.23 8.68
CA LEU A 123 -14.15 -10.27 8.23
C LEU A 123 -13.31 -11.31 7.49
N PRO A 124 -13.26 -12.56 7.98
CA PRO A 124 -12.36 -13.62 7.48
C PRO A 124 -12.45 -13.85 5.98
N LEU A 125 -13.63 -13.62 5.40
CA LEU A 125 -13.89 -13.50 3.98
C LEU A 125 -15.32 -12.92 3.90
N LYS A 126 -15.54 -11.81 3.23
CA LYS A 126 -16.89 -11.49 2.75
C LYS A 126 -16.87 -11.31 1.24
N ALA A 127 -16.85 -12.46 0.56
CA ALA A 127 -17.83 -12.65 -0.50
C ALA A 127 -19.23 -12.37 0.10
N HIS A 128 -20.15 -11.77 -0.66
CA HIS A 128 -21.55 -11.45 -0.27
C HIS A 128 -21.85 -10.03 0.26
N ASN A 129 -21.16 -8.99 -0.21
CA ASN A 129 -21.78 -7.66 -0.36
C ASN A 129 -21.35 -7.06 -1.71
N GLU A 130 -22.29 -6.48 -2.46
CA GLU A 130 -22.19 -6.12 -3.90
C GLU A 130 -21.11 -5.10 -4.30
N ARG A 131 -20.18 -4.74 -3.41
CA ARG A 131 -18.97 -3.98 -3.75
C ARG A 131 -17.76 -4.81 -3.36
N ASP A 132 -17.41 -5.73 -4.26
CA ASP A 132 -16.10 -6.38 -4.31
C ASP A 132 -15.00 -5.32 -4.09
N PRO A 133 -13.94 -5.58 -3.30
CA PRO A 133 -12.85 -4.62 -3.19
C PRO A 133 -12.37 -4.20 -4.57
N ARG A 134 -12.50 -2.90 -4.86
CA ARG A 134 -12.10 -2.34 -6.14
C ARG A 134 -10.59 -2.31 -6.21
N VAL A 135 -10.02 -3.28 -6.90
CA VAL A 135 -8.64 -3.23 -7.34
C VAL A 135 -8.58 -2.29 -8.55
N PRO A 136 -7.79 -1.21 -8.50
CA PRO A 136 -7.64 -0.32 -9.64
C PRO A 136 -7.10 -1.07 -10.86
N SER A 137 -7.59 -0.74 -12.06
CA SER A 137 -7.20 -1.44 -13.30
C SER A 137 -5.73 -1.30 -13.68
N PHE A 138 -5.00 -0.36 -13.06
CA PHE A 138 -3.57 -0.17 -13.23
C PHE A 138 -2.73 -1.03 -12.26
N ALA A 139 -3.35 -1.77 -11.35
CA ALA A 139 -2.63 -2.72 -10.51
C ALA A 139 -1.99 -3.80 -11.40
N THR A 140 -0.69 -3.95 -11.28
CA THR A 140 0.10 -4.95 -12.03
C THR A 140 0.10 -6.31 -11.34
N HIS A 141 -0.04 -6.31 -10.01
CA HIS A 141 0.00 -7.49 -9.17
C HIS A 141 -1.06 -7.37 -8.09
N VAL A 142 -1.64 -8.51 -7.72
CA VAL A 142 -2.62 -8.63 -6.66
C VAL A 142 -2.16 -9.70 -5.69
N VAL A 143 -1.96 -9.33 -4.42
CA VAL A 143 -1.62 -10.23 -3.34
C VAL A 143 -2.81 -10.35 -2.40
N ILE A 144 -3.35 -11.55 -2.28
CA ILE A 144 -4.49 -11.84 -1.41
C ILE A 144 -3.98 -12.54 -0.16
N LEU A 145 -4.20 -11.93 1.00
CA LEU A 145 -3.93 -12.52 2.30
C LEU A 145 -5.18 -13.20 2.83
N VAL A 146 -5.09 -14.52 3.01
CA VAL A 146 -6.14 -15.34 3.58
C VAL A 146 -5.72 -15.68 5.02
N GLY A 147 -6.52 -15.26 6.00
CA GLY A 147 -6.30 -15.63 7.39
C GLY A 147 -6.56 -17.13 7.58
N ALA A 148 -5.80 -17.78 8.47
CA ALA A 148 -5.98 -19.21 8.76
C ALA A 148 -7.42 -19.55 9.24
N ASP A 149 -8.09 -18.60 9.90
CA ASP A 149 -9.49 -18.73 10.35
C ASP A 149 -10.51 -18.79 9.19
N ALA A 150 -10.10 -18.53 7.95
CA ALA A 150 -10.94 -18.66 6.76
C ALA A 150 -10.89 -20.08 6.14
N VAL A 151 -10.00 -20.95 6.65
CA VAL A 151 -9.91 -22.36 6.28
C VAL A 151 -10.50 -23.18 7.44
N GLY A 152 -11.81 -23.09 7.60
CA GLY A 152 -12.58 -23.78 8.65
C GLY A 152 -13.93 -24.25 8.13
#